data_AF-H6V9J7-F1
#
_entry.id   AF-H6V9J7-F1
#
_cell.length_a   1.000
_cell.length_b   1.000
_cell.length_c   1.000
_cell.angle_alpha   90.00
_cell.angle_beta   90.00
_cell.angle_gamma   90.00
#
_symmetry.space_group_name_H-M   'P 1'
#
loop_
_entity.id
_entity.type
_entity.pdbx_description
1 polymer ?
#
loop_
_entity_poly.entity_id
_entity_poly.type
_entity_poly.pdbx_seq_one_letter_code
_entity_poly.pdbx_strand_id
1 'polypeptide(L)'
;FWLCYGARTLHVHDSLYNTSIPSTRNSHWPQLEECRVERCPKLSFVFATPIKSEDGSNKSDTVGRFPQLTTFWASQLSMARYIWNWSTIQLSGEDSFQHLEFLHLDYCPRLIHVLPLSVHMTTLRHLATLEVVCCGDLMEIFPLDPTERQEKQTIINFPELKRIHLHDLPRLQHICGGKMFAPKLETIKTRGCWNLGRLPAVARSCPEV
;
A
#
# COMPACT_ATOMS: atom_id res chain seq x y z
N PHE A 1 -15.12 7.36 -25.33
CA PHE A 1 -14.03 8.01 -24.57
C PHE A 1 -14.65 8.98 -23.57
N TRP A 2 -15.11 8.49 -22.42
CA TRP A 2 -15.51 9.29 -21.25
C TRP A 2 -14.72 8.71 -20.10
N LEU A 3 -13.55 9.28 -19.80
CA LEU A 3 -12.70 8.84 -18.71
C LEU A 3 -13.41 9.19 -17.39
N CYS A 4 -13.40 8.25 -16.45
CA CYS A 4 -14.08 8.26 -15.15
C CYS A 4 -13.63 9.36 -14.17
N TYR A 5 -13.52 10.62 -14.63
CA TYR A 5 -12.95 11.73 -13.87
C TYR A 5 -13.76 12.06 -12.59
N GLY A 6 -15.06 11.76 -12.59
CA GLY A 6 -15.96 11.94 -11.44
C GLY A 6 -16.25 10.67 -10.63
N ALA A 7 -15.63 9.53 -10.94
CA ALA A 7 -15.89 8.30 -10.20
C ALA A 7 -15.27 8.39 -8.80
N ARG A 8 -16.13 8.30 -7.77
CA ARG A 8 -15.72 8.27 -6.36
C ARG A 8 -15.45 6.88 -5.82
N THR A 9 -16.13 5.88 -6.39
CA THR A 9 -15.97 4.48 -6.00
C THR A 9 -15.61 3.66 -7.22
N LEU A 10 -14.59 2.80 -7.07
CA LEU A 10 -14.18 1.81 -8.05
C LEU A 10 -14.30 0.43 -7.38
N HIS A 11 -15.24 -0.38 -7.85
CA HIS A 11 -15.36 -1.77 -7.42
C HIS A 11 -15.08 -2.69 -8.60
N VAL A 12 -14.05 -3.51 -8.48
CA VAL A 12 -13.72 -4.55 -9.45
C VAL A 12 -13.87 -5.89 -8.76
N HIS A 13 -14.73 -6.75 -9.28
CA HIS A 13 -14.95 -8.07 -8.70
C HIS A 13 -15.00 -9.13 -9.80
N ASP A 14 -14.58 -10.36 -9.48
CA ASP A 14 -14.69 -11.55 -10.34
C ASP A 14 -14.04 -11.38 -11.74
N SER A 15 -13.02 -10.51 -11.85
CA SER A 15 -12.35 -10.29 -13.13
C SER A 15 -11.33 -11.40 -13.41
N LEU A 16 -11.67 -12.26 -14.36
CA LEU A 16 -10.84 -13.40 -14.78
C LEU A 16 -9.79 -13.04 -15.84
N TYR A 17 -9.78 -11.79 -16.33
CA TYR A 17 -8.96 -11.39 -17.48
C TYR A 17 -8.08 -10.17 -17.20
N ASN A 18 -8.49 -9.27 -16.29
CA ASN A 18 -7.71 -8.06 -16.05
C ASN A 18 -6.39 -8.42 -15.34
N THR A 19 -5.30 -7.89 -15.87
CA THR A 19 -3.94 -8.03 -15.32
C THR A 19 -3.48 -6.80 -14.55
N SER A 20 -4.18 -5.66 -14.70
CA SER A 20 -3.94 -4.41 -13.98
C SER A 20 -5.20 -3.55 -13.82
N ILE A 21 -5.22 -2.71 -12.78
CA ILE A 21 -6.21 -1.65 -12.59
C ILE A 21 -5.47 -0.32 -12.38
N PRO A 22 -6.04 0.80 -12.82
CA PRO A 22 -6.80 0.95 -14.06
C PRO A 22 -6.00 0.47 -15.30
N SER A 23 -6.71 -0.09 -16.29
CA SER A 23 -6.14 -0.74 -17.48
C SER A 23 -5.81 0.22 -18.64
N THR A 24 -6.13 1.51 -18.52
CA THR A 24 -5.99 2.50 -19.61
C THR A 24 -4.78 3.40 -19.40
N ARG A 25 -4.04 3.69 -20.48
CA ARG A 25 -3.02 4.77 -20.49
C ARG A 25 -3.70 6.09 -20.12
N ASN A 26 -3.14 6.84 -19.19
CA ASN A 26 -3.64 8.12 -18.63
C ASN A 26 -4.85 8.00 -17.70
N SER A 27 -4.77 7.10 -16.73
CA SER A 27 -5.79 6.93 -15.71
C SER A 27 -5.56 7.87 -14.51
N HIS A 28 -5.97 9.12 -14.64
CA HIS A 28 -6.05 10.04 -13.51
C HIS A 28 -7.41 9.84 -12.82
N TRP A 29 -7.41 9.55 -11.51
CA TRP A 29 -8.62 9.33 -10.71
C TRP A 29 -8.69 10.38 -9.59
N PRO A 30 -8.93 11.66 -9.94
CA PRO A 30 -8.80 12.77 -8.99
C PRO A 30 -9.85 12.78 -7.89
N GLN A 31 -10.97 12.08 -8.09
CA GLN A 31 -12.10 12.07 -7.17
C GLN A 31 -12.31 10.69 -6.53
N LEU A 32 -11.44 9.71 -6.80
CA LEU A 32 -11.62 8.36 -6.30
C LEU A 32 -11.32 8.34 -4.80
N GLU A 33 -12.37 8.09 -4.01
CA GLU A 33 -12.36 8.00 -2.56
C GLU A 33 -12.27 6.53 -2.12
N GLU A 34 -12.91 5.62 -2.85
CA GLU A 34 -13.00 4.21 -2.47
C GLU A 34 -12.57 3.28 -3.62
N CYS A 35 -11.69 2.33 -3.34
CA CYS A 35 -11.28 1.30 -4.28
C CYS A 35 -11.38 -0.08 -3.65
N ARG A 36 -12.18 -0.95 -4.25
CA ARG A 36 -12.40 -2.33 -3.81
C ARG A 36 -12.10 -3.30 -4.95
N VAL A 37 -11.23 -4.28 -4.71
CA VAL A 37 -10.82 -5.26 -5.71
C VAL A 37 -10.93 -6.67 -5.15
N GLU A 38 -11.76 -7.53 -5.73
CA GLU A 38 -12.09 -8.84 -5.15
C GLU A 38 -12.08 -9.96 -6.19
N ARG A 39 -11.58 -11.13 -5.81
CA ARG A 39 -11.69 -12.36 -6.64
C ARG A 39 -11.19 -12.15 -8.06
N CYS A 40 -10.06 -11.46 -8.21
CA CYS A 40 -9.44 -11.16 -9.49
C CYS A 40 -8.14 -11.97 -9.62
N PRO A 41 -8.20 -13.25 -10.01
CA PRO A 41 -7.11 -14.20 -9.82
C PRO A 41 -5.90 -13.94 -10.73
N LYS A 42 -6.07 -13.20 -11.82
CA LYS A 42 -5.00 -12.88 -12.79
C LYS A 42 -4.32 -11.53 -12.58
N LEU A 43 -4.78 -10.73 -11.61
CA LEU A 43 -4.10 -9.48 -11.25
C LEU A 43 -2.73 -9.81 -10.66
N SER A 44 -1.66 -9.32 -11.31
CA SER A 44 -0.30 -9.40 -10.76
C SER A 44 0.03 -8.19 -9.90
N PHE A 45 -0.56 -7.04 -10.23
CA PHE A 45 -0.55 -5.82 -9.46
C PHE A 45 -1.90 -5.12 -9.51
N VAL A 46 -2.29 -4.45 -8.42
CA VAL A 46 -3.58 -3.73 -8.37
C VAL A 46 -3.46 -2.40 -9.09
N PHE A 47 -2.50 -1.55 -8.70
CA PHE A 47 -2.29 -0.26 -9.33
C PHE A 47 -1.11 -0.32 -10.31
N ALA A 48 -1.39 -0.02 -11.58
CA ALA A 48 -0.44 -0.20 -12.67
C ALA A 48 0.81 0.69 -12.59
N THR A 49 1.95 0.12 -12.99
CA THR A 49 3.14 0.89 -13.41
C THR A 49 3.75 0.31 -14.71
N PRO A 50 4.55 1.11 -15.44
CA PRO A 50 5.14 0.67 -16.70
C PRO A 50 6.23 -0.37 -16.46
N ILE A 51 6.26 -1.39 -17.31
CA ILE A 51 7.39 -2.30 -17.47
C ILE A 51 8.54 -1.48 -18.08
N LYS A 52 9.74 -1.55 -17.49
CA LYS A 52 10.95 -1.11 -18.20
C LYS A 52 11.08 -1.99 -19.43
N SER A 53 10.91 -1.44 -20.63
CA SER A 53 11.26 -2.13 -21.87
C SER A 53 12.74 -2.50 -21.81
N GLU A 54 13.11 -3.71 -22.26
CA GLU A 54 14.50 -4.18 -22.39
C GLU A 54 15.39 -3.20 -23.18
N ASP A 55 14.77 -2.33 -23.97
CA ASP A 55 15.43 -1.35 -24.85
C ASP A 55 15.85 -0.03 -24.14
N GLY A 56 15.74 0.06 -22.81
CA GLY A 56 16.19 1.24 -22.05
C GLY A 56 15.40 2.54 -22.27
N SER A 57 14.32 2.52 -23.06
CA SER A 57 13.48 3.70 -23.27
C SER A 57 12.61 3.98 -22.03
N ASN A 58 12.84 5.12 -21.38
CA ASN A 58 11.99 5.63 -20.29
C ASN A 58 10.66 6.14 -20.88
N LYS A 59 9.69 5.25 -21.10
CA LYS A 59 8.28 5.67 -21.25
C LYS A 59 7.69 5.91 -19.86
N SER A 60 8.14 7.00 -19.24
CA SER A 60 7.49 7.61 -18.09
C SER A 60 6.28 8.36 -18.60
N ASP A 61 5.06 7.82 -18.50
CA ASP A 61 3.87 8.67 -18.69
C ASP A 61 2.59 8.22 -17.96
N THR A 62 2.58 7.11 -17.21
CA THR A 62 1.33 6.67 -16.57
C THR A 62 1.56 6.08 -15.19
N VAL A 63 1.78 6.95 -14.21
CA VAL A 63 1.55 6.63 -12.80
C VAL A 63 0.09 7.01 -12.49
N GLY A 64 -0.73 6.03 -12.11
CA GLY A 64 -2.07 6.33 -11.62
C GLY A 64 -1.97 7.15 -10.33
N ARG A 65 -2.52 8.37 -10.33
CA ARG A 65 -2.58 9.24 -9.16
C ARG A 65 -3.93 9.08 -8.46
N PHE A 66 -3.89 8.95 -7.14
CA PHE A 66 -5.07 8.73 -6.29
C PHE A 66 -5.06 9.71 -5.10
N PRO A 67 -5.21 11.03 -5.36
CA PRO A 67 -5.04 12.05 -4.33
C PRO A 67 -6.15 12.05 -3.27
N GLN A 68 -7.33 11.53 -3.59
CA GLN A 68 -8.51 11.54 -2.70
C GLN A 68 -8.84 10.16 -2.11
N LEU A 69 -8.01 9.13 -2.35
CA LEU A 69 -8.35 7.78 -1.91
C LEU A 69 -8.30 7.69 -0.39
N THR A 70 -9.46 7.42 0.22
CA THR A 70 -9.66 7.25 1.66
C THR A 70 -9.75 5.79 2.06
N THR A 71 -10.29 4.93 1.18
CA THR A 71 -10.55 3.52 1.48
C THR A 71 -9.99 2.63 0.39
N PHE A 72 -9.13 1.69 0.79
CA PHE A 72 -8.67 0.62 -0.08
C PHE A 72 -8.99 -0.75 0.50
N TRP A 73 -9.62 -1.60 -0.33
CA TRP A 73 -9.97 -2.98 0.01
C TRP A 73 -9.49 -3.91 -1.10
N ALA A 74 -8.75 -4.96 -0.75
CA ALA A 74 -8.46 -6.05 -1.68
C ALA A 74 -8.63 -7.42 -1.06
N SER A 75 -9.34 -8.31 -1.78
CA SER A 75 -9.65 -9.67 -1.34
C SER A 75 -9.35 -10.70 -2.42
N GLN A 76 -8.80 -11.85 -2.04
CA GLN A 76 -8.70 -13.02 -2.92
C GLN A 76 -7.95 -12.75 -4.23
N LEU A 77 -6.82 -12.05 -4.14
CA LEU A 77 -5.94 -11.75 -5.29
C LEU A 77 -4.82 -12.78 -5.38
N SER A 78 -5.13 -13.96 -5.94
CA SER A 78 -4.25 -15.14 -5.90
C SER A 78 -2.88 -14.97 -6.58
N MET A 79 -2.77 -14.10 -7.59
CA MET A 79 -1.52 -13.84 -8.31
C MET A 79 -0.88 -12.50 -7.96
N ALA A 80 -1.54 -11.66 -7.18
CA ALA A 80 -1.03 -10.33 -6.89
C ALA A 80 0.21 -10.42 -6.02
N ARG A 81 1.32 -9.85 -6.50
CA ARG A 81 2.58 -9.78 -5.76
C ARG A 81 2.77 -8.43 -5.09
N TYR A 82 2.15 -7.39 -5.65
CA TYR A 82 2.24 -6.01 -5.19
C TYR A 82 0.87 -5.35 -5.31
N ILE A 83 0.45 -4.57 -4.31
CA ILE A 83 -0.69 -3.67 -4.52
C ILE A 83 -0.21 -2.41 -5.25
N TRP A 84 0.94 -1.87 -4.82
CA TRP A 84 1.65 -0.73 -5.39
C TRP A 84 3.15 -1.04 -5.57
N ASN A 85 3.79 -0.48 -6.61
CA ASN A 85 5.18 -0.80 -6.99
C ASN A 85 6.16 0.39 -6.80
N TRP A 86 7.45 0.07 -6.56
CA TRP A 86 8.60 0.94 -6.28
C TRP A 86 8.88 2.03 -7.32
N SER A 87 8.54 1.77 -8.58
CA SER A 87 8.89 2.64 -9.72
C SER A 87 8.23 4.03 -9.66
N THR A 88 7.35 4.28 -8.70
CA THR A 88 6.65 5.56 -8.51
C THR A 88 7.25 6.44 -7.44
N ILE A 89 8.21 5.98 -6.63
CA ILE A 89 8.68 6.72 -5.44
C ILE A 89 9.36 8.04 -5.81
N GLN A 90 10.09 8.08 -6.94
CA GLN A 90 10.65 9.32 -7.46
C GLN A 90 9.65 10.22 -8.20
N LEU A 91 8.46 9.69 -8.54
CA LEU A 91 7.41 10.39 -9.29
C LEU A 91 6.20 10.77 -8.41
N SER A 92 6.12 10.25 -7.19
CA SER A 92 5.16 10.61 -6.15
C SER A 92 5.57 11.89 -5.42
N GLY A 93 6.09 12.86 -6.19
CA GLY A 93 5.87 14.25 -5.85
C GLY A 93 4.36 14.47 -5.88
N GLU A 94 3.82 14.74 -4.69
CA GLU A 94 2.46 15.23 -4.41
C GLU A 94 1.34 14.14 -4.35
N ASP A 95 0.93 13.88 -3.10
CA ASP A 95 -0.44 13.64 -2.62
C ASP A 95 -1.16 12.29 -2.80
N SER A 96 -0.59 11.29 -3.48
CA SER A 96 -1.27 9.98 -3.55
C SER A 96 -1.30 9.27 -2.19
N PHE A 97 -2.47 8.78 -1.76
CA PHE A 97 -2.69 8.11 -0.46
C PHE A 97 -2.45 8.97 0.78
N GLN A 98 -2.31 10.29 0.65
CA GLN A 98 -2.26 11.17 1.80
C GLN A 98 -3.52 11.01 2.66
N HIS A 99 -4.68 10.97 2.01
CA HIS A 99 -6.00 10.86 2.63
C HIS A 99 -6.43 9.43 2.91
N LEU A 100 -5.57 8.42 2.71
CA LEU A 100 -5.95 7.03 2.97
C LEU A 100 -6.19 6.84 4.47
N GLU A 101 -7.41 6.49 4.86
CA GLU A 101 -7.85 6.28 6.24
C GLU A 101 -7.97 4.79 6.59
N PHE A 102 -8.35 3.97 5.61
CA PHE A 102 -8.62 2.55 5.79
C PHE A 102 -7.94 1.70 4.71
N LEU A 103 -7.15 0.72 5.14
CA LEU A 103 -6.51 -0.27 4.28
C LEU A 103 -6.85 -1.67 4.77
N HIS A 104 -7.55 -2.44 3.94
CA HIS A 104 -7.88 -3.84 4.18
C HIS A 104 -7.36 -4.77 3.08
N LEU A 105 -6.72 -5.85 3.50
CA LEU A 105 -6.25 -6.93 2.63
C LEU A 105 -6.62 -8.28 3.23
N ASP A 106 -7.28 -9.14 2.46
CA ASP A 106 -7.56 -10.51 2.87
C ASP A 106 -7.32 -11.53 1.76
N TYR A 107 -6.79 -12.70 2.14
CA TYR A 107 -6.59 -13.85 1.25
C TYR A 107 -5.80 -13.52 -0.03
N CYS A 108 -4.70 -12.78 0.09
CA CYS A 108 -3.79 -12.47 -1.01
C CYS A 108 -2.47 -13.26 -0.82
N PRO A 109 -2.42 -14.56 -1.15
CA PRO A 109 -1.38 -15.47 -0.68
C PRO A 109 0.02 -15.18 -1.24
N ARG A 110 0.11 -14.61 -2.45
CA ARG A 110 1.38 -14.29 -3.14
C ARG A 110 1.84 -12.85 -2.94
N LEU A 111 1.12 -12.07 -2.15
CA LEU A 111 1.40 -10.67 -1.93
C LEU A 111 2.71 -10.54 -1.13
N ILE A 112 3.70 -9.83 -1.67
CA ILE A 112 5.02 -9.68 -1.03
C ILE A 112 5.09 -8.35 -0.30
N HIS A 113 4.62 -7.28 -0.95
CA HIS A 113 4.58 -5.92 -0.41
C HIS A 113 3.29 -5.19 -0.78
N VAL A 114 2.88 -4.24 0.06
CA VAL A 114 1.68 -3.43 -0.16
C VAL A 114 2.04 -2.11 -0.81
N LEU A 115 2.58 -1.16 -0.04
CA LEU A 115 2.80 0.22 -0.48
C LEU A 115 4.21 0.70 -0.10
N PRO A 116 5.11 0.88 -1.08
CA PRO A 116 6.44 1.45 -0.83
C PRO A 116 6.39 2.88 -0.30
N LEU A 117 7.25 3.20 0.67
CA LEU A 117 7.41 4.52 1.27
C LEU A 117 8.81 5.09 1.00
N SER A 118 8.90 6.43 1.09
CA SER A 118 10.16 7.16 1.22
C SER A 118 10.08 8.13 2.40
N VAL A 119 11.22 8.46 3.02
CA VAL A 119 11.31 9.42 4.14
C VAL A 119 10.84 10.82 3.78
N HIS A 120 10.92 11.18 2.51
CA HIS A 120 10.48 12.47 1.99
C HIS A 120 8.98 12.48 1.62
N MET A 121 8.33 11.31 1.62
CA MET A 121 6.92 11.20 1.26
C MET A 121 6.01 11.48 2.46
N THR A 122 4.97 12.27 2.22
CA THR A 122 3.94 12.62 3.20
C THR A 122 2.72 11.72 3.13
N THR A 123 2.89 10.49 2.66
CA THR A 123 1.79 9.54 2.43
C THR A 123 1.33 8.86 3.72
N LEU A 124 0.08 8.39 3.75
CA LEU A 124 -0.52 7.68 4.90
C LEU A 124 -0.67 8.49 6.19
N ARG A 125 -0.61 9.83 6.16
CA ARG A 125 -0.81 10.66 7.36
C ARG A 125 -2.17 10.47 8.01
N HIS A 126 -3.19 10.21 7.21
CA HIS A 126 -4.57 10.02 7.67
C HIS A 126 -4.92 8.55 7.95
N LEU A 127 -3.98 7.61 7.78
CA LEU A 127 -4.26 6.18 7.95
C LEU A 127 -4.66 5.91 9.38
N ALA A 128 -5.92 5.54 9.58
CA ALA A 128 -6.52 5.30 10.88
C ALA A 128 -6.59 3.80 11.22
N THR A 129 -6.81 2.96 10.21
CA THR A 129 -7.00 1.52 10.39
C THR A 129 -6.28 0.70 9.32
N LEU A 130 -5.51 -0.28 9.78
CA LEU A 130 -4.79 -1.25 8.96
C LEU A 130 -5.25 -2.66 9.31
N GLU A 131 -5.79 -3.38 8.33
CA GLU A 131 -6.25 -4.76 8.50
C GLU A 131 -5.65 -5.66 7.41
N VAL A 132 -4.92 -6.69 7.82
CA VAL A 132 -4.29 -7.63 6.89
C VAL A 132 -4.45 -9.05 7.40
N VAL A 133 -5.08 -9.91 6.59
CA VAL A 133 -5.55 -11.24 6.98
C VAL A 133 -5.17 -12.28 5.93
N CYS A 134 -4.56 -13.40 6.35
CA CYS A 134 -4.31 -14.57 5.50
C CYS A 134 -3.48 -14.27 4.22
N CYS A 135 -2.49 -13.39 4.29
CA CYS A 135 -1.55 -13.11 3.20
C CYS A 135 -0.21 -13.83 3.45
N GLY A 136 -0.09 -15.05 2.92
CA GLY A 136 0.98 -15.99 3.27
C GLY A 136 2.42 -15.55 2.95
N ASP A 137 2.63 -14.93 1.78
CA ASP A 137 3.95 -14.48 1.31
C ASP A 137 4.33 -13.06 1.75
N LEU A 138 3.46 -12.39 2.51
CA LEU A 138 3.65 -10.98 2.84
C LEU A 138 4.83 -10.80 3.78
N MET A 139 5.84 -10.05 3.35
CA MET A 139 7.08 -9.83 4.11
C MET A 139 7.10 -8.47 4.81
N GLU A 140 6.68 -7.43 4.10
CA GLU A 140 6.59 -6.05 4.61
C GLU A 140 5.33 -5.38 4.04
N ILE A 141 4.54 -4.68 4.88
CA ILE A 141 3.38 -3.93 4.39
C ILE A 141 3.86 -2.65 3.70
N PHE A 142 4.66 -1.86 4.41
CA PHE A 142 5.18 -0.58 3.95
C PHE A 142 6.72 -0.61 3.80
N PRO A 143 7.25 -1.20 2.72
CA PRO A 143 8.71 -1.25 2.54
C PRO A 143 9.27 0.17 2.32
N LEU A 144 10.40 0.50 2.95
CA LEU A 144 11.11 1.78 2.79
C LEU A 144 12.15 1.71 1.66
N ASP A 145 12.49 2.85 1.05
CA ASP A 145 13.48 2.93 -0.04
C ASP A 145 14.79 2.22 0.23
N PRO A 146 15.23 1.27 -0.62
CA PRO A 146 16.52 0.60 -0.46
C PRO A 146 17.68 1.57 -0.28
N THR A 147 17.62 2.75 -0.90
CA THR A 147 18.63 3.81 -0.74
C THR A 147 18.57 4.48 0.64
N GLU A 148 17.38 4.52 1.26
CA GLU A 148 17.12 5.08 2.58
C GLU A 148 17.24 4.02 3.70
N ARG A 149 17.21 2.71 3.36
CA ARG A 149 17.32 1.59 4.31
C ARG A 149 18.65 1.52 5.05
N GLN A 150 19.69 2.22 4.58
CA GLN A 150 20.98 2.29 5.30
C GLN A 150 20.84 3.01 6.65
N GLU A 151 19.81 3.83 6.82
CA GLU A 151 19.44 4.46 8.08
C GLU A 151 18.49 3.56 8.88
N LYS A 152 19.00 2.50 9.52
CA LYS A 152 18.22 1.62 10.43
C LYS A 152 17.53 2.36 11.62
N GLN A 153 17.66 3.68 11.69
CA GLN A 153 17.09 4.56 12.69
C GLN A 153 15.96 5.45 12.17
N THR A 154 15.67 5.48 10.86
CA THR A 154 14.60 6.32 10.31
C THR A 154 13.26 6.01 10.97
N ILE A 155 12.61 7.07 11.47
CA ILE A 155 11.29 7.01 12.08
C ILE A 155 10.24 7.46 11.05
N ILE A 156 9.24 6.61 10.82
CA ILE A 156 8.10 6.89 9.96
C ILE A 156 6.88 7.15 10.86
N ASN A 157 6.29 8.34 10.71
CA ASN A 157 5.19 8.80 11.53
C ASN A 157 3.84 8.41 10.94
N PHE A 158 2.99 7.80 11.75
CA PHE A 158 1.60 7.46 11.46
C PHE A 158 0.70 8.18 12.49
N PRO A 159 0.48 9.51 12.31
CA PRO A 159 -0.09 10.35 13.36
C PRO A 159 -1.55 10.02 13.68
N GLU A 160 -2.33 9.53 12.72
CA GLU A 160 -3.75 9.19 12.89
C GLU A 160 -4.03 7.69 13.10
N LEU A 161 -3.00 6.84 13.09
CA LEU A 161 -3.18 5.39 13.16
C LEU A 161 -3.67 4.96 14.54
N LYS A 162 -4.88 4.40 14.57
CA LYS A 162 -5.57 3.94 15.79
C LYS A 162 -5.62 2.43 15.90
N ARG A 163 -5.75 1.71 14.78
CA ARG A 163 -6.00 0.26 14.79
C ARG A 163 -5.12 -0.50 13.82
N ILE A 164 -4.50 -1.56 14.33
CA ILE A 164 -3.74 -2.54 13.55
C ILE A 164 -4.31 -3.93 13.85
N HIS A 165 -4.77 -4.63 12.82
CA HIS A 165 -5.20 -6.02 12.90
C HIS A 165 -4.42 -6.86 11.89
N LEU A 166 -3.60 -7.77 12.39
CA LEU A 166 -2.79 -8.69 11.60
C LEU A 166 -3.15 -10.14 11.97
N HIS A 167 -3.55 -10.93 10.98
CA HIS A 167 -4.00 -12.30 11.20
C HIS A 167 -3.41 -13.26 10.17
N ASP A 168 -2.80 -14.36 10.63
CA ASP A 168 -2.20 -15.42 9.82
C ASP A 168 -1.29 -14.88 8.70
N LEU A 169 -0.26 -14.13 9.12
CA LEU A 169 0.79 -13.57 8.26
C LEU A 169 2.14 -14.21 8.62
N PRO A 170 2.37 -15.49 8.29
CA PRO A 170 3.51 -16.25 8.80
C PRO A 170 4.86 -15.72 8.33
N ARG A 171 4.92 -15.02 7.19
CA ARG A 171 6.17 -14.45 6.63
C ARG A 171 6.38 -12.97 6.95
N LEU A 172 5.44 -12.30 7.62
CA LEU A 172 5.52 -10.87 7.88
C LEU A 172 6.64 -10.61 8.90
N GLN A 173 7.66 -9.86 8.47
CA GLN A 173 8.81 -9.51 9.31
C GLN A 173 8.62 -8.14 9.97
N HIS A 174 8.15 -7.17 9.18
CA HIS A 174 7.95 -5.79 9.61
C HIS A 174 6.68 -5.19 9.01
N ILE A 175 5.96 -4.35 9.77
CA ILE A 175 4.86 -3.56 9.20
C ILE A 175 5.42 -2.47 8.29
N CYS A 176 6.51 -1.80 8.70
CA CYS A 176 7.19 -0.77 7.91
C CYS A 176 8.70 -1.05 7.85
N GLY A 177 9.34 -0.64 6.75
CA GLY A 177 10.81 -0.75 6.60
C GLY A 177 11.59 0.11 7.60
N GLY A 178 10.99 1.20 8.09
CA GLY A 178 11.51 2.05 9.17
C GLY A 178 10.88 1.75 10.54
N LYS A 179 11.35 2.46 11.59
CA LYS A 179 10.69 2.43 12.90
C LYS A 179 9.37 3.17 12.81
N MET A 180 8.26 2.52 13.16
CA MET A 180 6.96 3.18 13.17
C MET A 180 6.75 3.96 14.46
N PHE A 181 6.28 5.20 14.34
CA PHE A 181 5.78 5.99 15.45
C PHE A 181 4.30 6.30 15.25
N ALA A 182 3.45 5.84 16.16
CA ALA A 182 2.00 5.95 16.06
C ALA A 182 1.41 6.44 17.40
N PRO A 183 1.36 7.76 17.63
CA PRO A 183 0.99 8.32 18.94
C PRO A 183 -0.48 8.12 19.32
N LYS A 184 -1.37 7.93 18.34
CA LYS A 184 -2.82 7.70 18.54
C LYS A 184 -3.21 6.22 18.53
N LEU A 185 -2.24 5.30 18.59
CA LEU A 185 -2.51 3.87 18.47
C LEU A 185 -3.29 3.35 19.69
N GLU A 186 -4.51 2.89 19.45
CA GLU A 186 -5.45 2.39 20.47
C GLU A 186 -5.41 0.87 20.59
N THR A 187 -5.23 0.15 19.47
CA THR A 187 -5.36 -1.30 19.45
C THR A 187 -4.42 -1.95 18.44
N ILE A 188 -3.68 -2.95 18.89
CA ILE A 188 -2.94 -3.89 18.06
C ILE A 188 -3.47 -5.30 18.34
N LYS A 189 -3.94 -5.99 17.30
CA LYS A 189 -4.29 -7.42 17.37
C LYS A 189 -3.41 -8.18 16.41
N THR A 190 -2.61 -9.11 16.95
CA THR A 190 -1.77 -10.01 16.15
C THR A 190 -2.11 -11.45 16.48
N ARG A 191 -2.36 -12.27 15.44
CA ARG A 191 -2.54 -13.72 15.55
C ARG A 191 -1.86 -14.38 14.35
N GLY A 192 -1.14 -15.48 14.56
CA GLY A 192 -0.50 -16.19 13.44
C GLY A 192 0.63 -15.43 12.72
N CYS A 193 1.15 -14.35 13.32
CA CYS A 193 2.20 -13.49 12.75
C CYS A 193 3.56 -13.77 13.40
N TRP A 194 4.07 -14.99 13.25
CA TRP A 194 5.17 -15.52 14.07
C TRP A 194 6.54 -14.87 13.82
N ASN A 195 6.75 -14.30 12.63
CA ASN A 195 8.01 -13.66 12.24
C ASN A 195 8.02 -12.14 12.48
N LEU A 196 6.94 -11.57 13.01
CA LEU A 196 6.81 -10.13 13.19
C LEU A 196 7.76 -9.63 14.27
N GLY A 197 8.82 -8.91 13.87
CA GLY A 197 9.90 -8.55 14.78
C GLY A 197 9.73 -7.23 15.52
N ARG A 198 8.90 -6.30 15.02
CA ARG A 198 8.75 -4.94 15.58
C ARG A 198 7.32 -4.44 15.49
N LEU A 199 6.86 -3.81 16.57
CA LEU A 199 5.59 -3.09 16.65
C LEU A 199 5.84 -1.57 16.67
N PRO A 200 4.82 -0.74 16.38
CA PRO A 200 4.95 0.71 16.45
C PRO A 200 5.24 1.21 17.87
N ALA A 201 6.09 2.22 17.97
CA ALA A 201 6.30 2.96 19.20
C ALA A 201 5.09 3.87 19.47
N VAL A 202 4.59 3.81 20.71
CA VAL A 202 3.47 4.62 21.20
C VAL A 202 4.01 5.49 22.32
N ALA A 203 4.45 6.71 21.98
CA ALA A 203 4.89 7.70 22.96
C ALA A 203 4.21 9.05 22.67
N ARG A 204 4.10 9.91 23.68
CA ARG A 204 3.48 11.24 23.55
C ARG A 204 4.32 12.21 22.70
N SER A 205 5.60 11.91 22.51
CA SER A 205 6.54 12.61 21.65
C SER A 205 7.38 11.59 20.87
N CYS A 206 7.72 11.92 19.62
CA CYS A 206 8.62 11.10 18.81
C CYS A 206 9.99 11.04 19.51
N PRO A 207 10.60 9.86 19.71
CA PRO A 207 11.95 9.81 20.28
C PRO A 207 12.91 10.57 19.35
N GLU A 208 13.62 11.56 19.90
CA GLU A 208 14.64 12.32 19.18
C GLU A 208 15.75 11.35 18.69
N VAL A 209 16.19 11.56 17.45
CA VAL A 209 17.26 10.78 16.80
C VAL A 209 18.62 11.25 17.30
#